data_AF-A0A9X4D429-F1
#
_entry.id   AF-A0A9X4D429-F1
#
_cell.length_a   1.000
_cell.length_b   1.000
_cell.length_c   1.000
_cell.angle_alpha   90.00
_cell.angle_beta   90.00
_cell.angle_gamma   90.00
#
_symmetry.space_group_name_H-M   'P 1'
#
loop_
_entity.id
_entity.type
_entity.pdbx_description
1 polymer ?
#
loop_
_entity_poly.entity_id
_entity_poly.type
_entity_poly.pdbx_seq_one_letter_code
_entity_poly.pdbx_strand_id
1 'polypeptide(L)' 'MNWFLMRPCVGIVGLCPPLCTWASLLDGTLSLADVERFHQALDEILAEHEERNH' A
#
# COMPACT_ATOMS: atom_id res chain seq x y z
N MET A 1 15.51 3.72 -3.98
CA MET A 1 14.30 3.08 -4.54
C MET A 1 13.12 4.02 -4.40
N ASN A 2 12.13 3.93 -5.29
CA ASN A 2 10.94 4.78 -5.23
C ASN A 2 10.00 4.33 -4.10
N TRP A 3 9.81 5.16 -3.08
CA TRP A 3 8.92 4.89 -1.94
C TRP A 3 7.48 4.60 -2.37
N PHE A 4 7.02 5.26 -3.45
CA PHE A 4 5.71 5.02 -4.05
C PHE A 4 5.52 3.56 -4.48
N LEU A 5 6.56 2.87 -4.96
CA LEU A 5 6.43 1.46 -5.34
C LEU A 5 6.62 0.53 -4.14
N MET A 6 7.37 0.96 -3.13
CA MET A 6 7.69 0.11 -1.97
C MET A 6 6.56 0.04 -0.95
N ARG A 7 5.81 1.13 -0.76
CA ARG A 7 4.77 1.24 0.26
C ARG A 7 3.73 0.10 0.20
N PRO A 8 3.14 -0.27 -0.95
CA PRO A 8 2.20 -1.39 -1.01
C PRO A 8 2.87 -2.75 -0.81
N CYS A 9 4.19 -2.86 -1.03
CA CYS A 9 4.95 -4.09 -0.76
C CYS A 9 5.31 -4.29 0.72
N VAL A 10 5.17 -3.28 1.56
CA VAL A 10 5.46 -3.36 3.00
C VAL A 10 4.19 -3.28 3.86
N GLY A 11 3.14 -2.61 3.37
CA GLY A 11 1.93 -2.35 4.14
C GLY A 11 2.15 -1.34 5.28
N ILE A 12 1.33 -1.41 6.31
CA ILE A 12 1.42 -0.60 7.54
C ILE A 12 1.60 -1.54 8.73
N VAL A 13 2.71 -1.39 9.45
CA VAL A 13 3.05 -2.24 10.60
C VAL A 13 1.94 -2.24 11.63
N GLY A 14 1.40 -3.43 11.94
CA GLY A 14 0.34 -3.62 12.93
C GLY A 14 -1.06 -3.23 12.47
N LEU A 15 -1.23 -2.76 11.23
CA LEU A 15 -2.52 -2.26 10.73
C LEU A 15 -2.93 -2.88 9.39
N CYS A 16 -2.01 -3.00 8.43
CA CYS A 16 -2.30 -3.54 7.10
C CYS A 16 -1.11 -4.38 6.60
N PRO A 17 -1.30 -5.66 6.22
CA PRO A 17 -0.23 -6.44 5.61
C PRO A 17 0.14 -5.90 4.21
N PRO A 18 1.27 -6.33 3.63
CA PRO A 18 1.60 -6.04 2.23
C PRO A 18 0.45 -6.38 1.28
N LEU A 19 0.14 -5.45 0.38
CA LEU A 19 -0.93 -5.60 -0.62
C LEU A 19 -0.43 -6.25 -1.91
N CYS A 20 0.87 -6.18 -2.18
CA CYS A 20 1.51 -6.84 -3.31
C CYS A 20 2.94 -7.27 -2.99
N THR A 21 3.52 -8.09 -3.87
CA THR A 21 4.96 -8.41 -3.78
C THR A 21 5.77 -7.54 -4.73
N TRP A 22 7.06 -7.37 -4.43
CA TRP A 22 7.96 -6.65 -5.33
C TRP A 22 8.04 -7.29 -6.73
N ALA A 23 7.95 -8.63 -6.81
CA ALA A 23 7.90 -9.35 -8.08
C ALA A 23 6.70 -8.91 -8.94
N SER A 24 5.51 -8.77 -8.33
CA SER A 24 4.28 -8.37 -9.02
C SER A 24 4.32 -6.94 -9.59
N LEU A 25 5.21 -6.08 -9.10
CA LEU A 25 5.43 -4.74 -9.63
C LEU A 25 6.40 -4.72 -10.82
N LEU A 26 7.29 -5.71 -10.88
CA LEU A 26 8.34 -5.78 -11.90
C LEU A 26 7.96 -6.69 -13.08
N ASP A 27 7.10 -7.67 -12.86
CA ASP A 27 6.65 -8.61 -13.89
C ASP A 27 5.49 -8.07 -14.75
N GLY A 28 5.02 -6.85 -14.45
CA GLY A 28 3.91 -6.21 -15.18
C GLY A 28 2.53 -6.71 -14.80
N THR A 29 2.41 -7.53 -13.74
CA THR A 29 1.11 -7.99 -13.21
C THR A 29 0.27 -6.82 -12.70
N LEU A 30 0.92 -5.78 -12.18
CA LEU A 30 0.27 -4.57 -11.65
C LEU A 30 0.55 -3.37 -12.53
N SER A 31 -0.51 -2.65 -12.88
CA SER A 31 -0.40 -1.33 -13.51
C SER A 31 -0.12 -0.25 -12.47
N LEU A 32 0.35 0.92 -12.92
CA LEU A 32 0.48 2.09 -12.03
C LEU A 32 -0.86 2.48 -11.38
N ALA A 33 -1.98 2.30 -12.08
CA ALA A 33 -3.31 2.56 -11.55
C ALA A 33 -3.73 1.55 -10.46
N ASP A 34 -3.18 0.34 -10.45
CA ASP A 34 -3.37 -0.60 -9.34
C ASP A 34 -2.55 -0.16 -8.12
N VAL A 35 -1.32 0.31 -8.34
CA VAL A 35 -0.46 0.86 -7.27
C VAL A 35 -1.08 2.09 -6.62
N GLU A 36 -1.66 2.99 -7.41
CA GLU A 36 -2.38 4.16 -6.88
C GLU A 36 -3.57 3.77 -6.01
N ARG A 37 -4.34 2.75 -6.41
CA ARG A 37 -5.45 2.22 -5.61
C ARG A 37 -4.96 1.59 -4.30
N PHE A 38 -3.82 0.91 -4.32
CA PHE A 38 -3.22 0.39 -3.08
C PHE A 38 -2.81 1.51 -2.12
N HIS A 39 -2.33 2.64 -2.64
CA HIS A 39 -2.05 3.79 -1.79
C HIS A 39 -3.30 4.40 -1.17
N GLN A 40 -4.36 4.58 -1.96
CA GLN A 40 -5.63 5.08 -1.46
C GLN A 40 -6.16 4.19 -0.33
N ALA A 41 -6.15 2.88 -0.52
CA ALA A 41 -6.58 1.94 0.53
C ALA A 41 -5.72 2.03 1.80
N LEU A 42 -4.40 2.15 1.68
CA LEU A 42 -3.52 2.31 2.84
C LEU A 42 -3.74 3.65 3.56
N ASP A 43 -4.02 4.72 2.82
CA ASP A 43 -4.30 6.05 3.38
C ASP A 43 -5.64 6.06 4.12
N GLU A 44 -6.68 5.44 3.55
CA GLU A 44 -7.99 5.28 4.19
C GLU A 44 -7.87 4.48 5.49
N ILE A 45 -7.17 3.35 5.47
CA ILE A 45 -6.94 2.51 6.65
C ILE A 45 -6.22 3.29 7.76
N LEU A 46 -5.21 4.09 7.40
CA LEU A 46 -4.46 4.89 8.36
C LEU A 46 -5.34 6.00 8.96
N ALA A 47 -6.08 6.72 8.12
CA ALA A 47 -6.99 7.78 8.56
C ALA A 47 -8.05 7.23 9.54
N GLU A 48 -8.69 6.11 9.21
CA GLU A 48 -9.64 5.46 10.12
C GLU A 48 -8.99 5.03 11.44
N HIS A 49 -7.74 4.58 11.42
CA HIS A 49 -7.02 4.20 12.64
C HIS A 49 -6.73 5.43 13.52
N GLU A 50 -6.33 6.54 12.92
CA GLU A 50 -6.11 7.80 13.62
C GLU A 50 -7.41 8.35 14.24
N GLU A 51 -8.52 8.31 13.49
CA GLU A 51 -9.85 8.73 13.98
C GLU A 51 -10.34 7.88 15.15
N ARG A 52 -10.10 6.57 15.14
CA ARG A 52 -10.52 5.65 16.22
C ARG A 52 -9.71 5.79 17.51
N ASN A 53 -8.51 6.35 17.43
CA ASN A 53 -7.59 6.50 18.56
C ASN A 53 -7.60 7.92 19.15
N HIS A 54 -8.50 8.79 18.67
CA HIS A 54 -8.74 10.15 19.17
C HIS A 54 -10.06 10.20 19.96
#